data_AF-A0A7S4VWR3-F1
#
_entry.id   AF-A0A7S4VWR3-F1
#
_cell.length_a   1.000
_cell.length_b   1.000
_cell.length_c   1.000
_cell.angle_alpha   90.00
_cell.angle_beta   90.00
_cell.angle_gamma   90.00
#
_symmetry.space_group_name_H-M   'P 1'
#
loop_
_entity.id
_entity.type
_entity.pdbx_description
1 polymer ?
#
loop_
_entity_poly.entity_id
_entity_poly.type
_entity_poly.pdbx_seq_one_letter_code
_entity_poly.pdbx_strand_id
1 'polypeptide(L)'
;KRRFKVELALRVIKNSRPMLMERALDGKIHKKRVFWYKSKEELDVLFKSYYMLVERMGFHPPLFEVEENIIIIAKRIVDREAEIVTRVQSRYVHTLSSNKTIFYL
;
A
#
# COMPACT_ATOMS: atom_id res chain seq x y z
N LYS A 1 -17.32 8.15 -8.27
CA LYS A 1 -16.22 7.23 -8.69
C LYS A 1 -14.89 7.50 -7.97
N ARG A 2 -14.39 8.75 -7.89
CA ARG A 2 -13.09 9.06 -7.25
C ARG A 2 -13.05 8.76 -5.75
N ARG A 3 -13.97 9.35 -4.96
CA ARG A 3 -14.09 9.13 -3.51
C ARG A 3 -14.05 7.65 -3.11
N PHE A 4 -14.85 6.81 -3.78
CA PHE A 4 -14.88 5.37 -3.54
C PHE A 4 -13.50 4.69 -3.71
N LYS A 5 -12.70 5.10 -4.71
CA LYS A 5 -11.34 4.57 -4.90
C LYS A 5 -10.42 4.95 -3.74
N VAL A 6 -10.54 6.17 -3.24
CA VAL A 6 -9.75 6.67 -2.10
C VAL A 6 -10.15 5.95 -0.82
N GLU A 7 -11.43 5.73 -0.58
CA GLU A 7 -11.92 4.96 0.57
C GLU A 7 -11.45 3.50 0.54
N LEU A 8 -11.45 2.86 -0.64
CA LEU A 8 -10.90 1.51 -0.80
C LEU A 8 -9.39 1.50 -0.55
N ALA A 9 -8.66 2.48 -1.08
CA ALA A 9 -7.23 2.65 -0.83
C ALA A 9 -6.91 2.84 0.66
N LEU A 10 -7.69 3.65 1.39
CA LEU A 10 -7.54 3.82 2.83
C LEU A 10 -7.76 2.51 3.60
N ARG A 11 -8.71 1.65 3.17
CA ARG A 11 -8.89 0.33 3.78
C ARG A 11 -7.67 -0.57 3.57
N VAL A 12 -7.09 -0.57 2.36
CA VAL A 12 -5.85 -1.30 2.08
C VAL A 12 -4.74 -0.82 3.02
N ILE A 13 -4.53 0.50 3.12
CA ILE A 13 -3.48 1.07 3.97
C ILE A 13 -3.73 0.71 5.45
N LYS A 14 -4.96 0.87 5.93
CA LYS A 14 -5.34 0.59 7.33
C LYS A 14 -5.06 -0.86 7.75
N ASN A 15 -5.25 -1.80 6.83
CA ASN A 15 -5.06 -3.23 7.08
C ASN A 15 -3.65 -3.73 6.71
N SER A 16 -2.79 -2.86 6.17
CA SER A 16 -1.46 -3.24 5.72
C SER A 16 -0.52 -3.52 6.89
N ARG A 17 0.43 -4.44 6.67
CA ARG A 17 1.49 -4.72 7.64
C ARG A 17 2.50 -3.56 7.67
N PRO A 18 3.09 -3.22 8.84
CA PRO A 18 4.04 -2.10 8.95
C PRO A 18 5.19 -2.14 7.93
N MET A 19 5.75 -3.32 7.67
CA MET A 19 6.83 -3.50 6.69
C MET A 19 6.42 -3.15 5.24
N LEU A 20 5.16 -3.42 4.86
CA LEU A 20 4.66 -3.05 3.53
C LEU A 20 4.47 -1.54 3.43
N MET A 21 3.99 -0.93 4.52
CA MET A 21 3.82 0.51 4.60
C MET A 21 5.16 1.23 4.51
N GLU A 22 6.16 0.80 5.29
CA GLU A 22 7.52 1.35 5.24
C GLU A 22 8.09 1.30 3.82
N ARG A 23 7.95 0.14 3.16
CA ARG A 23 8.42 -0.02 1.77
C ARG A 23 7.65 0.85 0.78
N ALA A 24 6.34 1.01 0.95
CA ALA A 24 5.53 1.85 0.08
C ALA A 24 5.90 3.34 0.17
N LEU A 25 6.39 3.78 1.33
CA LEU A 25 6.83 5.16 1.58
C LEU A 25 8.28 5.43 1.14
N ASP A 26 9.09 4.39 0.90
CA ASP A 26 10.50 4.53 0.57
C ASP A 26 10.72 5.23 -0.79
N GLY A 27 11.20 6.47 -0.73
CA GLY A 27 11.52 7.29 -1.89
C GLY A 27 12.77 6.86 -2.68
N LYS A 28 13.59 5.94 -2.16
CA LYS A 28 14.70 5.34 -2.92
C LYS A 28 14.20 4.25 -3.87
N ILE A 29 13.14 3.56 -3.48
CA ILE A 29 12.54 2.48 -4.28
C ILE A 29 11.63 3.05 -5.37
N HIS A 30 10.86 4.09 -5.03
CA HIS A 30 9.84 4.63 -5.90
C HIS A 30 10.20 6.03 -6.42
N LYS A 31 10.17 6.20 -7.76
CA LYS A 31 10.47 7.49 -8.41
C LYS A 31 9.54 8.62 -7.99
N LYS A 32 8.23 8.36 -7.86
CA LYS A 32 7.26 9.36 -7.41
C LYS A 32 7.33 9.46 -5.88
N ARG A 33 7.58 10.64 -5.35
CA ARG A 33 7.53 10.85 -3.89
C ARG A 33 6.10 10.84 -3.40
N VAL A 34 5.91 10.36 -2.17
CA VAL A 34 4.64 10.34 -1.45
C VAL A 34 4.88 10.87 -0.04
N PHE A 35 3.85 11.39 0.60
CA PHE A 35 3.91 11.82 2.00
C PHE A 35 2.98 10.98 2.86
N TRP A 36 3.25 10.97 4.17
CA TRP A 36 2.42 10.29 5.15
C TRP A 36 2.33 11.07 6.45
N TYR A 37 1.20 10.95 7.12
CA TYR A 37 0.92 11.59 8.40
C TYR A 37 1.56 10.79 9.54
N LYS A 38 2.07 11.49 10.56
CA LYS A 38 2.85 10.88 11.65
C LYS A 38 2.10 10.83 12.96
N SER A 39 1.25 11.82 13.24
CA SER A 39 0.52 11.83 14.50
C SER A 39 -0.65 10.86 14.47
N LYS A 40 -0.99 10.31 15.63
CA LYS A 40 -2.13 9.40 15.77
C LYS A 40 -3.44 10.13 15.48
N GLU A 41 -3.53 11.39 15.90
CA GLU A 41 -4.69 12.25 15.74
C GLU A 41 -4.97 12.51 14.25
N GLU A 42 -3.95 12.84 13.46
CA GLU A 42 -4.10 13.00 12.00
C GLU A 42 -4.55 11.71 11.34
N LEU A 43 -3.98 10.57 11.73
CA LEU A 43 -4.33 9.27 11.17
C LEU A 43 -5.77 8.86 11.53
N ASP A 44 -6.20 9.09 12.78
CA ASP A 44 -7.56 8.81 13.22
C ASP A 44 -8.58 9.64 12.42
N VAL A 45 -8.27 10.92 12.17
CA VAL A 45 -9.11 11.80 11.33
C VAL A 45 -9.05 11.34 9.87
N LEU A 46 -7.87 11.00 9.33
CA LEU A 46 -7.70 10.53 7.96
C LEU A 46 -8.60 9.32 7.66
N PHE A 47 -8.56 8.32 8.53
CA PHE A 47 -9.31 7.07 8.34
C PHE A 47 -10.81 7.23 8.59
N LYS A 48 -11.21 8.24 9.38
CA LYS A 48 -12.63 8.59 9.54
C LYS A 48 -13.15 9.39 8.35
N SER A 49 -12.39 10.40 7.92
CA SER A 49 -12.70 11.27 6.79
C SER A 49 -11.46 12.03 6.33
N TYR A 50 -10.87 11.59 5.21
CA TYR A 50 -9.74 12.29 4.61
C TYR A 50 -10.09 13.73 4.21
N TYR A 51 -11.33 13.99 3.79
CA TYR A 51 -11.79 15.34 3.45
C TYR A 51 -11.71 16.27 4.66
N MET A 52 -12.18 15.82 5.83
CA MET A 52 -12.10 16.61 7.06
C MET A 52 -10.66 16.90 7.48
N LEU A 53 -9.74 15.95 7.28
CA LEU A 53 -8.33 16.20 7.56
C LEU A 53 -7.79 17.31 6.66
N VAL A 54 -8.05 17.22 5.35
CA VAL A 54 -7.60 18.23 4.38
C VAL A 54 -8.20 19.60 4.67
N GLU A 55 -9.49 19.66 4.99
CA GLU A 55 -10.17 20.90 5.40
C GLU A 55 -9.52 21.52 6.64
N ARG A 56 -9.22 20.73 7.68
CA ARG A 56 -8.53 21.20 8.90
C ARG A 56 -7.12 21.72 8.63
N MET A 57 -6.43 21.17 7.64
CA MET A 57 -5.12 21.65 7.20
C MET A 57 -5.24 22.83 6.22
N GLY A 58 -6.43 23.41 6.05
CA GLY A 58 -6.66 24.54 5.15
C GLY A 58 -6.40 24.18 3.68
N PHE A 59 -6.61 22.94 3.28
CA PHE A 59 -6.34 22.42 1.94
C PHE A 59 -4.86 22.51 1.51
N HIS A 60 -3.95 22.36 2.48
CA HIS A 60 -2.51 22.25 2.24
C HIS A 60 -1.99 20.90 2.79
N PRO A 61 -1.70 19.91 1.94
CA PRO A 61 -1.80 19.90 0.48
C PRO A 61 -3.24 19.90 -0.07
N PRO A 62 -3.45 20.27 -1.35
CA PRO A 62 -4.78 20.24 -1.98
C PRO A 62 -5.42 18.86 -1.95
N LEU A 63 -6.76 18.82 -1.91
CA LEU A 63 -7.52 17.57 -1.81
C LEU A 63 -7.13 16.54 -2.89
N PHE A 64 -6.98 16.98 -4.14
CA PHE A 64 -6.66 16.07 -5.24
C PHE A 64 -5.27 15.41 -5.07
N GLU A 65 -4.31 16.13 -4.48
CA GLU A 65 -2.96 15.63 -4.22
C GLU A 65 -2.98 14.60 -3.09
N VAL A 66 -3.74 14.87 -2.04
CA VAL A 66 -3.97 13.92 -0.94
C VAL A 66 -4.64 12.65 -1.44
N GLU A 67 -5.69 12.78 -2.26
CA GLU A 67 -6.37 11.64 -2.89
C GLU A 67 -5.43 10.79 -3.76
N GLU A 68 -4.63 11.44 -4.61
CA GLU A 68 -3.67 10.75 -5.47
C GLU A 68 -2.58 10.05 -4.64
N ASN A 69 -2.05 10.74 -3.63
CA ASN A 69 -1.04 10.22 -2.71
C ASN A 69 -1.53 8.94 -2.02
N ILE A 70 -2.74 8.95 -1.47
CA ILE A 70 -3.38 7.78 -0.84
C ILE A 70 -3.49 6.61 -1.83
N ILE A 71 -3.96 6.87 -3.05
CA ILE A 71 -4.12 5.82 -4.07
C ILE A 71 -2.77 5.19 -4.44
N ILE A 72 -1.72 6.00 -4.58
CA ILE A 72 -0.38 5.53 -4.91
C ILE A 72 0.18 4.64 -3.80
N ILE A 73 0.04 5.05 -2.54
CA ILE A 73 0.52 4.26 -1.40
C ILE A 73 -0.18 2.89 -1.37
N ALA A 74 -1.51 2.88 -1.48
CA ALA A 74 -2.28 1.64 -1.52
C ALA A 74 -1.86 0.74 -2.69
N LYS A 75 -1.64 1.31 -3.88
CA LYS A 75 -1.15 0.56 -5.04
C LYS A 75 0.20 -0.11 -4.75
N ARG A 76 1.15 0.61 -4.15
CA ARG A 76 2.47 0.06 -3.81
C ARG A 76 2.39 -1.09 -2.81
N ILE A 77 1.48 -0.99 -1.84
CA ILE A 77 1.22 -2.06 -0.86
C ILE A 77 0.76 -3.31 -1.61
N VAL A 78 -0.28 -3.18 -2.44
CA VAL A 78 -0.84 -4.30 -3.22
C VAL A 78 0.18 -4.91 -4.18
N ASP A 79 0.92 -4.07 -4.91
CA ASP A 79 1.96 -4.53 -5.84
C ASP A 79 3.04 -5.33 -5.10
N ARG A 80 3.43 -4.89 -3.90
CA ARG A 80 4.42 -5.59 -3.08
C ARG A 80 3.89 -6.91 -2.50
N GLU A 81 2.63 -6.94 -2.07
CA GLU A 81 1.98 -8.18 -1.62
C GLU A 81 1.93 -9.20 -2.76
N ALA A 82 1.51 -8.79 -3.95
CA ALA A 82 1.47 -9.63 -5.14
C ALA A 82 2.86 -10.17 -5.52
N GLU A 83 3.90 -9.34 -5.41
CA GLU A 83 5.28 -9.75 -5.64
C GLU A 83 5.74 -10.82 -4.64
N ILE A 84 5.44 -10.64 -3.35
CA ILE A 84 5.79 -11.61 -2.30
C ILE A 84 5.06 -12.93 -2.53
N VAL A 85 3.75 -12.88 -2.81
CA VAL A 85 2.94 -14.07 -3.08
C VAL A 85 3.48 -14.82 -4.29
N THR A 86 3.76 -14.12 -5.39
CA THR A 86 4.34 -14.72 -6.60
C THR A 86 5.67 -15.40 -6.31
N ARG A 87 6.57 -14.76 -5.54
CA ARG A 87 7.87 -15.36 -5.16
C ARG A 87 7.71 -16.64 -4.34
N VAL A 88 6.77 -16.65 -3.39
CA VAL A 88 6.47 -17.83 -2.56
C VAL A 88 5.89 -18.95 -3.42
N GLN A 89 4.93 -18.63 -4.29
CA GLN A 89 4.32 -19.61 -5.21
C GLN A 89 5.34 -20.23 -6.15
N SER A 90 6.20 -19.42 -6.79
CA SER A 90 7.25 -19.93 -7.68
C SER A 90 8.24 -20.85 -6.96
N ARG A 91 8.63 -20.50 -5.72
CA ARG A 91 9.50 -21.36 -4.91
C ARG A 91 8.82 -22.69 -4.57
N TYR A 92 7.54 -22.67 -4.19
CA TYR A 92 6.79 -23.88 -3.88
C TYR A 92 6.65 -24.80 -5.10
N VAL A 93 6.29 -24.26 -6.26
CA VAL A 93 6.18 -25.01 -7.52
C VAL A 93 7.52 -25.64 -7.90
N HIS A 94 8.63 -24.90 -7.76
CA HIS A 94 9.96 -25.43 -8.02
C HIS A 94 10.29 -26.61 -7.10
N THR A 95 10.08 -26.49 -5.78
CA THR A 95 10.37 -27.58 -4.83
C THR A 95 9.54 -28.84 -5.10
N LEU A 96 8.26 -28.69 -5.45
CA LEU A 96 7.42 -29.84 -5.83
C LEU A 96 7.88 -30.51 -7.13
N SER A 97 8.32 -29.73 -8.12
CA SER A 97 8.87 -30.25 -9.37
C SER A 97 10.16 -31.03 -9.13
N SER A 98 11.11 -30.46 -8.37
CA SER A 98 12.38 -31.11 -8.02
C SER A 98 12.19 -32.41 -7.24
N ASN A 99 11.21 -32.48 -6.34
CA ASN A 99 10.92 -33.71 -5.60
C ASN A 99 10.31 -34.79 -6.50
N LYS A 100 9.44 -34.44 -7.47
CA LYS A 100 8.91 -35.44 -8.42
C LYS A 100 10.01 -36.09 -9.26
N THR A 101 11.04 -35.35 -9.67
CA THR A 101 12.18 -35.91 -10.43
C THR A 101 12.94 -36.97 -9.65
N ILE A 102 12.98 -36.90 -8.31
CA ILE A 102 13.70 -37.87 -7.46
C ILE A 102 12.91 -39.17 -7.29
N PHE A 103 11.58 -39.15 -7.41
CA PHE A 103 10.74 -40.36 -7.30
C PHE A 103 10.57 -41.14 -8.62
N TYR A 104 11.15 -40.66 -9.73
CA TYR A 104 11.17 -41.34 -11.03
C TYR A 104 12.59 -41.74 -11.48
N LEU A 105 13.56 -41.77 -10.55
CA LEU A 105 14.90 -42.35 -10.71
C LEU A 105 15.07 -43.47 -9.68
#